data_AF-M4CRB3-F1
#
_entry.id   AF-M4CRB3-F1
#
_cell.length_a   1.000
_cell.length_b   1.000
_cell.length_c   1.000
_cell.angle_alpha   90.00
_cell.angle_beta   90.00
_cell.angle_gamma   90.00
#
_symmetry.space_group_name_H-M   'P 1'
#
loop_
_entity.id
_entity.type
_entity.pdbx_description
1 polymer ?
#
loop_
_entity_poly.entity_id
_entity_poly.type
_entity_poly.pdbx_seq_one_letter_code
_entity_poly.pdbx_strand_id
1 'polypeptide(L)'
;MFPENSVLSDVCATGISGVVAFSCLGFWGEIGKRGIFDQKLIRKLVHINIGLVFILCWPLFSSGLQGALFASLIPGLNIIRMLLLGLGVYQDEGTIKSMSRHGDRRELLKGPFYYALSITSACIFYWKTSPIAIAVVCNLCAGDGMADIVGRRLGTKKLPYNRNKSVAGSVGMAISGFLASVAYMYYFASFGYIKNSGWDMILRFFIISIASALVESLPISTDIDDNLTVSLTSALPSNSWNLDTSLRLNKPLCFRKTRFYQMSARQESPALSRSRDSVSGERLASAASSTRKLVHINIGLVFTLCWPLFSSGLQGALFASLIIGVNIIRMLLLGLGVYQDEGTIKSMSRHGDRRELLKGPLYYAIAVTLACIFYWKTSPIAIAVVCNLCAGDGMADIVGRRLGTKKLPYNRNKTIAGSIGMAIAGFLASVAYMYYFASFGYIKNSGWDMMPRFFIISIASALVESLPISTAIDDNLTVSLTSALLGTLLF
;
A
#
# COMPACT_ATOMS: atom_id res chain seq x y z
N MET A 1 14.51 3.19 17.82
CA MET A 1 15.26 2.08 17.16
C MET A 1 16.69 2.11 17.68
N PHE A 2 17.27 0.96 18.03
CA PHE A 2 18.50 0.78 18.82
C PHE A 2 19.53 1.92 18.63
N PRO A 3 19.66 2.86 19.57
CA PRO A 3 20.60 3.99 19.43
C PRO A 3 22.06 3.53 19.33
N GLU A 4 22.37 2.32 19.78
CA GLU A 4 23.72 1.77 19.84
C GLU A 4 24.15 1.01 18.57
N ASN A 5 23.22 0.62 17.67
CA ASN A 5 23.58 -0.05 16.41
C ASN A 5 22.64 0.32 15.25
N SER A 6 23.05 1.34 14.49
CA SER A 6 22.32 1.85 13.32
C SER A 6 22.13 0.81 12.23
N VAL A 7 23.04 -0.15 12.07
CA VAL A 7 22.95 -1.21 11.05
C VAL A 7 21.83 -2.19 11.38
N LEU A 8 21.77 -2.67 12.62
CA LEU A 8 20.71 -3.59 13.05
C LEU A 8 19.33 -2.93 12.92
N SER A 9 19.25 -1.65 13.29
CA SER A 9 18.07 -0.81 13.07
C SER A 9 17.65 -0.78 11.60
N ASP A 10 18.56 -0.45 10.69
CA ASP A 10 18.25 -0.36 9.27
C ASP A 10 17.86 -1.72 8.66
N VAL A 11 18.48 -2.82 9.09
CA VAL A 11 18.13 -4.18 8.65
C VAL A 11 16.70 -4.54 9.07
N CYS A 12 16.33 -4.26 10.32
CA CYS A 12 14.96 -4.46 10.79
C CYS A 12 13.97 -3.57 10.01
N ALA A 13 14.34 -2.32 9.72
CA ALA A 13 13.51 -1.40 8.93
C ALA A 13 13.31 -1.89 7.49
N THR A 14 14.35 -2.43 6.85
CA THR A 14 14.26 -3.07 5.52
C THR A 14 13.32 -4.26 5.56
N GLY A 15 13.42 -5.12 6.59
CA GLY A 15 12.53 -6.27 6.76
C GLY A 15 11.07 -5.87 6.87
N ILE A 16 10.75 -4.92 7.76
CA ILE A 16 9.38 -4.42 7.97
C ILE A 16 8.83 -3.77 6.68
N SER A 17 9.59 -2.85 6.10
CA SER A 17 9.18 -2.12 4.90
C SER A 17 9.03 -3.03 3.69
N GLY A 18 9.90 -4.05 3.58
CA GLY A 18 9.80 -5.11 2.58
C GLY A 18 8.52 -5.91 2.71
N VAL A 19 8.16 -6.36 3.92
CA VAL A 19 6.89 -7.07 4.17
C VAL A 19 5.70 -6.21 3.75
N VAL A 20 5.67 -4.93 4.14
CA VAL A 20 4.60 -4.00 3.74
C VAL A 20 4.50 -3.87 2.22
N ALA A 21 5.63 -3.68 1.52
CA ALA A 21 5.66 -3.55 0.07
C ALA A 21 5.21 -4.83 -0.64
N PHE A 22 5.68 -6.01 -0.20
CA PHE A 22 5.26 -7.30 -0.75
C PHE A 22 3.78 -7.59 -0.51
N SER A 23 3.26 -7.27 0.67
CA SER A 23 1.83 -7.38 0.97
C SER A 23 0.98 -6.48 0.06
N CYS A 24 1.41 -5.25 -0.21
CA CYS A 24 0.73 -4.35 -1.15
C CYS A 24 0.78 -4.87 -2.59
N LEU A 25 1.92 -5.40 -3.04
CA LEU A 25 2.03 -6.03 -4.37
C LEU A 25 1.14 -7.25 -4.51
N GLY A 26 1.13 -8.13 -3.50
CA GLY A 26 0.28 -9.32 -3.46
C GLY A 26 -1.20 -8.96 -3.49
N PHE A 27 -1.60 -7.91 -2.75
CA PHE A 27 -2.95 -7.37 -2.76
C PHE A 27 -3.44 -7.02 -4.16
N TRP A 28 -2.70 -6.15 -4.84
CA TRP A 28 -3.08 -5.69 -6.16
C TRP A 28 -2.93 -6.76 -7.23
N GLY A 29 -1.96 -7.67 -7.09
CA GLY A 29 -1.82 -8.84 -7.95
C GLY A 29 -3.05 -9.73 -7.91
N GLU A 30 -3.61 -9.95 -6.72
CA GLU A 30 -4.80 -10.77 -6.54
C GLU A 30 -6.07 -10.08 -7.08
N ILE A 31 -6.18 -8.75 -6.93
CA ILE A 31 -7.24 -7.96 -7.59
C ILE A 31 -7.10 -8.05 -9.11
N GLY A 32 -5.87 -7.96 -9.63
CA GLY A 32 -5.54 -8.07 -11.05
C GLY A 32 -5.97 -9.38 -11.69
N LYS A 33 -5.79 -10.51 -10.98
CA LYS A 33 -6.18 -11.83 -11.48
C LYS A 33 -7.69 -11.97 -11.75
N ARG A 34 -8.50 -11.17 -11.05
CA ARG A 34 -9.96 -11.34 -11.01
C ARG A 34 -10.72 -10.47 -11.98
N GLY A 35 -10.04 -9.50 -12.61
CA GLY A 35 -10.69 -8.58 -13.54
C GLY A 35 -11.81 -7.75 -12.89
N ILE A 36 -11.76 -7.52 -11.56
CA ILE A 36 -12.75 -6.66 -10.86
C ILE A 36 -12.69 -5.24 -11.42
N PHE A 37 -11.47 -4.80 -11.74
CA PHE A 37 -11.20 -3.52 -12.35
C PHE A 37 -10.44 -3.73 -13.65
N ASP A 38 -10.59 -2.79 -14.57
CA ASP A 38 -9.78 -2.76 -15.78
C ASP A 38 -8.29 -2.80 -15.44
N GLN A 39 -7.54 -3.58 -16.19
CA GLN A 39 -6.11 -3.78 -15.99
C GLN A 39 -5.34 -2.44 -15.97
N LYS A 40 -5.79 -1.47 -16.77
CA LYS A 40 -5.23 -0.10 -16.80
C LYS A 40 -5.48 0.67 -15.49
N LEU A 41 -6.64 0.49 -14.85
CA LEU A 41 -6.96 1.12 -13.58
C LEU A 41 -6.17 0.47 -12.43
N ILE A 42 -6.09 -0.86 -12.40
CA ILE A 42 -5.31 -1.60 -11.39
C ILE A 42 -3.85 -1.17 -11.42
N ARG A 43 -3.24 -1.10 -12.62
CA ARG A 43 -1.85 -0.63 -12.76
C ARG A 43 -1.64 0.75 -12.15
N LYS A 44 -2.57 1.69 -12.35
CA LYS A 44 -2.47 3.04 -11.80
C LYS A 44 -2.72 3.09 -10.30
N LEU A 45 -3.57 2.21 -9.77
CA LEU A 45 -3.77 2.10 -8.31
C LEU A 45 -2.56 1.47 -7.61
N VAL A 46 -1.94 0.45 -8.22
CA VAL A 46 -0.64 -0.12 -7.79
C VAL A 46 0.41 0.97 -7.71
N HIS A 47 0.50 1.78 -8.78
CA HIS A 47 1.44 2.88 -8.92
C HIS A 47 1.29 3.92 -7.81
N ILE A 48 0.06 4.39 -7.54
CA ILE A 48 -0.19 5.34 -6.45
C ILE A 48 0.12 4.71 -5.09
N ASN A 49 -0.42 3.51 -4.83
CA ASN A 49 -0.43 2.93 -3.50
C ASN A 49 0.97 2.52 -3.03
N ILE A 50 1.74 1.78 -3.85
CA ILE A 50 3.03 1.25 -3.43
C ILE A 50 4.04 2.36 -3.16
N GLY A 51 4.09 3.38 -4.02
CA GLY A 51 5.03 4.49 -3.86
C GLY A 51 4.76 5.29 -2.59
N LEU A 52 3.51 5.65 -2.34
CA LEU A 52 3.14 6.45 -1.16
C LEU A 52 3.29 5.66 0.15
N VAL A 53 2.88 4.38 0.17
CA VAL A 53 3.08 3.52 1.34
C VAL A 53 4.57 3.34 1.65
N PHE A 54 5.42 3.22 0.62
CA PHE A 54 6.86 3.13 0.81
C PHE A 54 7.47 4.37 1.46
N ILE A 55 7.04 5.59 1.06
CA ILE A 55 7.51 6.83 1.70
C ILE A 55 7.12 6.88 3.18
N LEU A 56 5.94 6.38 3.57
CA LEU A 56 5.54 6.33 4.98
C LEU A 56 6.50 5.51 5.84
N CYS A 57 7.19 4.54 5.27
CA CYS A 57 8.19 3.73 5.96
C CYS A 57 9.58 4.37 6.07
N TRP A 58 9.88 5.47 5.34
CA TRP A 58 11.20 6.13 5.37
C TRP A 58 11.69 6.58 6.76
N PRO A 59 10.83 7.01 7.70
CA PRO A 59 11.24 7.35 9.06
C PRO A 59 11.79 6.18 9.87
N LEU A 60 11.55 4.93 9.46
CA LEU A 60 12.13 3.74 10.11
C LEU A 60 13.64 3.64 9.89
N PHE A 61 14.15 4.19 8.79
CA PHE A 61 15.56 4.09 8.42
C PHE A 61 16.39 5.18 9.09
N SER A 62 17.71 5.00 9.16
CA SER A 62 18.64 6.03 9.60
C SER A 62 18.68 7.21 8.60
N SER A 63 19.04 8.41 9.07
CA SER A 63 19.07 9.62 8.23
C SER A 63 20.30 9.72 7.32
N GLY A 64 21.32 8.89 7.54
CA GLY A 64 22.54 8.89 6.74
C GLY A 64 22.41 8.14 5.42
N LEU A 65 23.49 8.15 4.64
CA LEU A 65 23.61 7.40 3.38
C LEU A 65 23.34 5.90 3.56
N GLN A 66 23.71 5.35 4.72
CA GLN A 66 23.44 3.95 5.07
C GLN A 66 21.94 3.62 5.01
N GLY A 67 21.09 4.40 5.71
CA GLY A 67 19.65 4.22 5.68
C GLY A 67 19.07 4.40 4.27
N ALA A 68 19.63 5.32 3.48
CA ALA A 68 19.28 5.51 2.08
C ALA A 68 19.54 4.25 1.24
N LEU A 69 20.70 3.64 1.41
CA LEU A 69 21.07 2.39 0.73
C LEU A 69 20.13 1.25 1.15
N PHE A 70 19.91 1.04 2.45
CA PHE A 70 19.02 -0.02 2.96
C PHE A 70 17.57 0.12 2.52
N ALA A 71 17.05 1.35 2.43
CA ALA A 71 15.71 1.58 1.90
C ALA A 71 15.67 1.39 0.38
N SER A 72 16.71 1.82 -0.35
CA SER A 72 16.79 1.66 -1.80
C SER A 72 16.88 0.19 -2.24
N LEU A 73 17.30 -0.73 -1.35
CA LEU A 73 17.26 -2.17 -1.61
C LEU A 73 15.84 -2.67 -1.90
N ILE A 74 14.80 -2.07 -1.32
CA ILE A 74 13.41 -2.53 -1.51
C ILE A 74 12.95 -2.30 -2.96
N PRO A 75 12.96 -1.06 -3.50
CA PRO A 75 12.68 -0.85 -4.92
C PRO A 75 13.76 -1.46 -5.82
N GLY A 76 15.03 -1.55 -5.38
CA GLY A 76 16.12 -2.21 -6.11
C GLY A 76 15.89 -3.72 -6.32
N LEU A 77 15.43 -4.44 -5.30
CA LEU A 77 15.02 -5.85 -5.43
C LEU A 77 13.80 -5.98 -6.35
N ASN A 78 12.90 -4.98 -6.34
CA ASN A 78 11.78 -4.95 -7.28
C ASN A 78 12.24 -4.75 -8.73
N ILE A 79 13.32 -3.99 -8.99
CA ILE A 79 13.95 -3.89 -10.32
C ILE A 79 14.41 -5.27 -10.80
N ILE A 80 15.11 -6.03 -9.94
CA ILE A 80 15.54 -7.41 -10.26
C ILE A 80 14.31 -8.29 -10.54
N ARG A 81 13.26 -8.19 -9.73
CA ARG A 81 12.01 -8.91 -9.96
C ARG A 81 11.37 -8.58 -11.31
N MET A 82 11.33 -7.29 -11.70
CA MET A 82 10.79 -6.87 -13.00
C MET A 82 11.64 -7.40 -14.16
N LEU A 83 12.97 -7.44 -14.01
CA LEU A 83 13.88 -8.05 -14.99
C LEU A 83 13.60 -9.55 -15.15
N LEU A 84 13.51 -10.29 -14.05
CA LEU A 84 13.26 -11.74 -14.07
C LEU A 84 11.90 -12.09 -14.69
N LEU A 85 10.85 -11.33 -14.36
CA LEU A 85 9.52 -11.49 -14.95
C LEU A 85 9.50 -11.11 -16.43
N GLY A 86 10.11 -9.98 -16.78
CA GLY A 86 10.14 -9.45 -18.15
C GLY A 86 10.95 -10.30 -19.12
N LEU A 87 12.06 -10.89 -18.65
CA LEU A 87 12.88 -11.86 -19.39
C LEU A 87 12.25 -13.26 -19.44
N GLY A 88 11.23 -13.52 -18.61
CA GLY A 88 10.50 -14.78 -18.58
C GLY A 88 11.20 -15.89 -17.79
N VAL A 89 12.21 -15.57 -16.98
CA VAL A 89 12.92 -16.50 -16.08
C VAL A 89 12.01 -16.92 -14.92
N TYR A 90 11.18 -16.00 -14.44
CA TYR A 90 10.20 -16.21 -13.38
C TYR A 90 8.80 -15.87 -13.90
N GLN A 91 7.77 -16.59 -13.45
CA GLN A 91 6.38 -16.35 -13.87
C GLN A 91 5.48 -16.12 -12.66
N ASP A 92 4.94 -14.92 -12.56
CA ASP A 92 3.91 -14.56 -11.60
C ASP A 92 2.78 -13.81 -12.33
N GLU A 93 1.74 -14.56 -12.68
CA GLU A 93 0.58 -14.02 -13.41
C GLU A 93 -0.09 -12.86 -12.68
N GLY A 94 -0.05 -12.81 -11.34
CA GLY A 94 -0.67 -11.74 -10.58
C GLY A 94 0.06 -10.42 -10.75
N THR A 95 1.37 -10.46 -10.61
CA THR A 95 2.22 -9.29 -10.81
C THR A 95 2.18 -8.84 -12.26
N ILE A 96 2.25 -9.76 -13.23
CA ILE A 96 2.15 -9.42 -14.65
C ILE A 96 0.80 -8.76 -14.94
N LYS A 97 -0.33 -9.32 -14.49
CA LYS A 97 -1.66 -8.73 -14.72
C LYS A 97 -1.81 -7.36 -14.06
N SER A 98 -1.36 -7.20 -12.82
CA SER A 98 -1.51 -5.92 -12.11
C SER A 98 -0.60 -4.80 -12.63
N MET A 99 0.55 -5.12 -13.23
CA MET A 99 1.54 -4.13 -13.66
C MET A 99 1.64 -3.90 -15.18
N SER A 100 1.07 -4.76 -16.01
CA SER A 100 1.05 -4.60 -17.48
C SER A 100 -0.24 -3.93 -17.98
N ARG A 101 -0.19 -3.32 -19.17
CA ARG A 101 -1.32 -2.75 -19.91
C ARG A 101 -2.12 -3.83 -20.64
N HIS A 102 -1.42 -4.81 -21.23
CA HIS A 102 -2.03 -5.83 -22.10
C HIS A 102 -1.74 -7.27 -21.65
N GLY A 103 -1.21 -7.47 -20.44
CA GLY A 103 -0.82 -8.81 -19.97
C GLY A 103 0.54 -9.28 -20.48
N ASP A 104 1.24 -8.50 -21.31
CA ASP A 104 2.57 -8.85 -21.79
C ASP A 104 3.64 -8.60 -20.72
N ARG A 105 4.37 -9.65 -20.37
CA ARG A 105 5.51 -9.62 -19.45
C ARG A 105 6.58 -8.60 -19.85
N ARG A 106 6.79 -8.36 -21.15
CA ARG A 106 7.80 -7.40 -21.62
C ARG A 106 7.47 -5.95 -21.28
N GLU A 107 6.20 -5.63 -21.03
CA GLU A 107 5.80 -4.29 -20.60
C GLU A 107 6.33 -3.95 -19.20
N LEU A 108 6.66 -4.95 -18.38
CA LEU A 108 7.29 -4.75 -17.07
C LEU A 108 8.68 -4.10 -17.19
N LEU A 109 9.37 -4.30 -18.32
CA LEU A 109 10.69 -3.73 -18.60
C LEU A 109 10.63 -2.26 -19.05
N LYS A 110 9.42 -1.69 -19.17
CA LYS A 110 9.21 -0.29 -19.55
C LYS A 110 8.76 0.52 -18.33
N GLY A 111 7.51 0.99 -18.31
CA GLY A 111 6.97 1.85 -17.26
C GLY A 111 7.24 1.37 -15.82
N PRO A 112 6.91 0.11 -15.43
CA PRO A 112 7.17 -0.39 -14.08
C PRO A 112 8.66 -0.42 -13.70
N PHE A 113 9.54 -0.73 -14.65
CA PHE A 113 10.99 -0.70 -14.45
C PHE A 113 11.51 0.73 -14.25
N TYR A 114 11.15 1.67 -15.13
CA TYR A 114 11.54 3.09 -15.00
C TYR A 114 10.99 3.74 -13.73
N TYR A 115 9.79 3.34 -13.33
CA TYR A 115 9.19 3.74 -12.07
C TYR A 115 10.03 3.30 -10.86
N ALA A 116 10.35 2.00 -10.78
CA ALA A 116 11.17 1.47 -9.68
C ALA A 116 12.57 2.09 -9.68
N LEU A 117 13.15 2.33 -10.86
CA LEU A 117 14.44 3.00 -11.00
C LEU A 117 14.38 4.44 -10.47
N SER A 118 13.34 5.19 -10.84
CA SER A 118 13.18 6.60 -10.40
C SER A 118 13.05 6.72 -8.88
N ILE A 119 12.27 5.83 -8.24
CA ILE A 119 12.17 5.78 -6.77
C ILE A 119 13.52 5.40 -6.13
N THR A 120 14.21 4.40 -6.70
CA THR A 120 15.53 3.98 -6.22
C THR A 120 16.53 5.13 -6.28
N SER A 121 16.59 5.86 -7.41
CA SER A 121 17.44 7.03 -7.57
C SER A 121 17.08 8.16 -6.61
N ALA A 122 15.78 8.43 -6.42
CA ALA A 122 15.32 9.44 -5.46
C ALA A 122 15.77 9.11 -4.02
N CYS A 123 15.76 7.83 -3.65
CA CYS A 123 16.27 7.37 -2.35
C CYS A 123 17.78 7.61 -2.21
N ILE A 124 18.57 7.22 -3.21
CA ILE A 124 20.04 7.28 -3.12
C ILE A 124 20.55 8.73 -3.14
N PHE A 125 20.00 9.59 -4.01
CA PHE A 125 20.57 10.92 -4.26
C PHE A 125 19.98 12.04 -3.42
N TYR A 126 18.67 12.03 -3.16
CA TYR A 126 18.01 13.14 -2.45
C TYR A 126 17.65 12.75 -1.01
N TRP A 127 17.27 11.50 -0.78
CA TRP A 127 16.90 10.93 0.52
C TRP A 127 15.84 11.74 1.32
N LYS A 128 15.43 11.21 2.46
CA LYS A 128 14.30 11.77 3.24
C LYS A 128 14.53 13.16 3.83
N THR A 129 15.77 13.64 3.84
CA THR A 129 16.15 14.98 4.31
C THR A 129 15.96 16.04 3.22
N SER A 130 15.74 15.65 1.97
CA SER A 130 15.55 16.57 0.86
C SER A 130 14.07 16.71 0.46
N PRO A 131 13.51 17.93 0.43
CA PRO A 131 12.19 18.20 -0.13
C PRO A 131 12.06 17.74 -1.59
N ILE A 132 13.16 17.65 -2.32
CA ILE A 132 13.20 17.22 -3.72
C ILE A 132 12.77 15.76 -3.85
N ALA A 133 13.23 14.89 -2.94
CA ALA A 133 12.84 13.48 -2.93
C ALA A 133 11.32 13.33 -2.79
N ILE A 134 10.71 14.14 -1.91
CA ILE A 134 9.27 14.16 -1.68
C ILE A 134 8.53 14.64 -2.94
N ALA A 135 8.99 15.73 -3.57
CA ALA A 135 8.38 16.26 -4.79
C ALA A 135 8.41 15.23 -5.93
N VAL A 136 9.57 14.62 -6.15
CA VAL A 136 9.78 13.61 -7.21
C VAL A 136 8.86 12.42 -7.01
N VAL A 137 8.89 11.80 -5.84
CA VAL A 137 8.10 10.58 -5.61
C VAL A 137 6.60 10.89 -5.55
N CYS A 138 6.16 12.01 -4.96
CA CYS A 138 4.74 12.36 -4.92
C CYS A 138 4.17 12.70 -6.30
N ASN A 139 4.87 13.49 -7.11
CA ASN A 139 4.42 13.81 -8.47
C ASN A 139 4.45 12.57 -9.37
N LEU A 140 5.45 11.69 -9.20
CA LEU A 140 5.49 10.41 -9.89
C LEU A 140 4.33 9.51 -9.47
N CYS A 141 4.10 9.30 -8.17
CA CYS A 141 3.14 8.31 -7.70
C CYS A 141 1.71 8.84 -7.69
N ALA A 142 1.46 9.94 -6.97
CA ALA A 142 0.14 10.55 -6.85
C ALA A 142 -0.23 11.39 -8.08
N GLY A 143 0.72 12.14 -8.64
CA GLY A 143 0.52 12.95 -9.84
C GLY A 143 0.16 12.11 -11.06
N ASP A 144 1.13 11.39 -11.64
CA ASP A 144 0.93 10.56 -12.85
C ASP A 144 -0.16 9.48 -12.65
N GLY A 145 -0.26 8.92 -11.44
CA GLY A 145 -1.32 8.00 -11.08
C GLY A 145 -2.72 8.60 -11.28
N MET A 146 -2.93 9.79 -10.73
CA MET A 146 -4.23 10.47 -10.75
C MET A 146 -4.51 11.13 -12.09
N ALA A 147 -3.48 11.55 -12.83
CA ALA A 147 -3.59 12.13 -14.16
C ALA A 147 -4.38 11.23 -15.12
N ASP A 148 -4.04 9.94 -15.12
CA ASP A 148 -4.67 8.93 -15.98
C ASP A 148 -6.09 8.58 -15.50
N ILE A 149 -6.33 8.54 -14.19
CA ILE A 149 -7.66 8.23 -13.64
C ILE A 149 -8.64 9.40 -13.87
N VAL A 150 -8.25 10.64 -13.55
CA VAL A 150 -9.07 11.83 -13.83
C VAL A 150 -9.22 12.02 -15.32
N GLY A 151 -8.14 11.91 -16.09
CA GLY A 151 -8.16 12.13 -17.52
C GLY A 151 -9.07 11.16 -18.28
N ARG A 152 -9.20 9.91 -17.81
CA ARG A 152 -10.16 8.96 -18.38
C ARG A 152 -11.61 9.24 -17.97
N ARG A 153 -11.85 9.66 -16.73
CA ARG A 153 -13.21 9.85 -16.20
C ARG A 153 -13.83 11.19 -16.58
N LEU A 154 -13.03 12.26 -16.56
CA LEU A 154 -13.49 13.65 -16.71
C LEU A 154 -12.84 14.37 -17.91
N GLY A 155 -11.88 13.76 -18.59
CA GLY A 155 -11.09 14.38 -19.65
C GLY A 155 -11.78 14.46 -21.01
N THR A 156 -12.87 15.25 -21.09
CA THR A 156 -13.60 15.53 -22.33
C THR A 156 -12.79 16.43 -23.28
N LYS A 157 -12.09 17.44 -22.75
CA LYS A 157 -11.23 18.34 -23.51
C LYS A 157 -9.79 17.82 -23.58
N LYS A 158 -9.36 17.42 -24.78
CA LYS A 158 -7.97 17.04 -25.08
C LYS A 158 -7.09 18.28 -25.23
N LEU A 159 -5.79 18.11 -25.00
CA LEU A 159 -4.84 19.20 -25.18
C LEU A 159 -4.57 19.46 -26.67
N PRO A 160 -4.42 20.73 -27.09
CA PRO A 160 -4.26 21.08 -28.50
C PRO A 160 -2.99 20.50 -29.12
N TYR A 161 -1.92 20.37 -28.33
CA TYR A 161 -0.63 19.83 -28.75
C TYR A 161 -0.44 18.34 -28.44
N ASN A 162 -1.30 17.72 -27.63
CA ASN A 162 -1.23 16.29 -27.31
C ASN A 162 -2.62 15.68 -27.18
N ARG A 163 -3.06 14.97 -28.23
CA ARG A 163 -4.42 14.37 -28.27
C ARG A 163 -4.60 13.19 -27.33
N ASN A 164 -3.50 12.59 -26.83
CA ASN A 164 -3.56 11.47 -25.90
C ASN A 164 -3.83 11.93 -24.46
N LYS A 165 -3.46 13.18 -24.12
CA LYS A 165 -3.61 13.76 -22.79
C LYS A 165 -4.80 14.72 -22.76
N SER A 166 -5.34 14.98 -21.56
CA SER A 166 -6.52 15.82 -21.36
C SER A 166 -6.24 16.91 -20.35
N VAL A 167 -6.94 18.05 -20.48
CA VAL A 167 -6.82 19.17 -19.54
C VAL A 167 -7.18 18.71 -18.13
N ALA A 168 -8.26 17.93 -17.98
CA ALA A 168 -8.66 17.37 -16.69
C ALA A 168 -7.58 16.46 -16.09
N GLY A 169 -6.89 15.67 -16.90
CA GLY A 169 -5.77 14.84 -16.46
C GLY A 169 -4.58 15.65 -15.95
N SER A 170 -4.15 16.69 -16.68
CA SER A 170 -3.05 17.57 -16.24
C SER A 170 -3.39 18.35 -14.98
N VAL A 171 -4.63 18.83 -14.85
CA VAL A 171 -5.11 19.46 -13.60
C VAL A 171 -5.13 18.44 -12.46
N GLY A 172 -5.63 17.23 -12.72
CA GLY A 172 -5.64 16.13 -11.75
C GLY A 172 -4.24 15.79 -11.25
N MET A 173 -3.25 15.75 -12.14
CA MET A 173 -1.84 15.54 -11.80
C MET A 173 -1.28 16.64 -10.89
N ALA A 174 -1.48 17.91 -11.27
CA ALA A 174 -0.93 19.03 -10.52
C ALA A 174 -1.50 19.09 -9.11
N ILE A 175 -2.82 18.90 -8.97
CA ILE A 175 -3.50 18.92 -7.67
C ILE A 175 -3.07 17.73 -6.80
N SER A 176 -3.10 16.50 -7.33
CA SER A 176 -2.78 15.32 -6.52
C SER A 176 -1.31 15.28 -6.12
N GLY A 177 -0.40 15.64 -7.03
CA GLY A 177 1.02 15.75 -6.76
C GLY A 177 1.31 16.80 -5.69
N PHE A 178 0.71 18.00 -5.82
CA PHE A 178 0.89 19.09 -4.86
C PHE A 178 0.36 18.73 -3.47
N LEU A 179 -0.89 18.25 -3.38
CA LEU A 179 -1.50 17.88 -2.10
C LEU A 179 -0.72 16.75 -1.40
N ALA A 180 -0.27 15.74 -2.16
CA ALA A 180 0.57 14.68 -1.63
C ALA A 180 1.91 15.24 -1.14
N SER A 181 2.59 16.08 -1.93
CA SER A 181 3.86 16.69 -1.52
C SER A 181 3.73 17.53 -0.25
N VAL A 182 2.67 18.33 -0.11
CA VAL A 182 2.42 19.12 1.11
C VAL A 182 2.12 18.22 2.31
N ALA A 183 1.32 17.17 2.13
CA ALA A 183 1.03 16.21 3.20
C ALA A 183 2.31 15.52 3.70
N TYR A 184 3.16 15.04 2.77
CA TYR A 184 4.44 14.43 3.14
C TYR A 184 5.46 15.45 3.66
N MET A 185 5.43 16.70 3.22
CA MET A 185 6.25 17.76 3.82
C MET A 185 5.94 17.92 5.31
N TYR A 186 4.66 18.04 5.68
CA TYR A 186 4.27 18.12 7.09
C TYR A 186 4.62 16.83 7.85
N TYR A 187 4.47 15.68 7.21
CA TYR A 187 4.90 14.40 7.77
C TYR A 187 6.40 14.42 8.10
N PHE A 188 7.29 14.71 7.14
CA PHE A 188 8.74 14.74 7.37
C PHE A 188 9.20 15.88 8.28
N ALA A 189 8.51 17.03 8.25
CA ALA A 189 8.75 18.14 9.18
C ALA A 189 8.44 17.77 10.63
N SER A 190 7.44 16.91 10.87
CA SER A 190 7.12 16.42 12.23
C SER A 190 8.26 15.63 12.89
N PHE A 191 9.18 15.08 12.10
CA PHE A 191 10.39 14.40 12.59
C PHE A 191 11.63 15.29 12.67
N GLY A 192 11.51 16.57 12.30
CA GLY A 192 12.65 17.47 12.19
C GLY A 192 13.61 17.17 11.04
N TYR A 193 13.24 16.29 10.08
CA TYR A 193 14.09 16.01 8.91
C TYR A 193 14.13 17.18 7.93
N ILE A 194 13.05 17.95 7.87
CA ILE A 194 12.91 19.11 6.98
C ILE A 194 12.49 20.30 7.83
N LYS A 195 13.21 21.41 7.67
CA LYS A 195 12.83 22.68 8.28
C LYS A 195 11.51 23.14 7.65
N ASN A 196 10.50 23.40 8.48
CA ASN A 196 9.23 23.92 8.00
C ASN A 196 9.41 25.38 7.55
N SER A 197 9.77 25.57 6.29
CA SER A 197 9.95 26.90 5.67
C SER A 197 8.62 27.58 5.34
N GLY A 198 7.48 27.06 5.83
CA GLY A 198 6.16 27.65 5.67
C GLY A 198 5.74 27.78 4.21
N TRP A 199 5.50 29.02 3.77
CA TRP A 199 4.94 29.32 2.45
C TRP A 199 5.89 29.11 1.28
N ASP A 200 7.19 29.34 1.44
CA ASP A 200 8.17 29.20 0.35
C ASP A 200 8.23 27.76 -0.17
N MET A 201 8.23 26.78 0.74
CA MET A 201 8.28 25.37 0.35
C MET A 201 6.98 24.89 -0.29
N ILE A 202 5.83 25.38 0.20
CA ILE A 202 4.52 25.10 -0.41
C ILE A 202 4.48 25.66 -1.84
N LEU A 203 4.94 26.90 -2.06
CA LEU A 203 5.02 27.49 -3.39
C LEU A 203 5.95 26.70 -4.31
N ARG A 204 7.11 26.24 -3.81
CA ARG A 204 8.01 25.36 -4.58
C ARG A 204 7.32 24.07 -5.00
N PHE A 205 6.63 23.37 -4.10
CA PHE A 205 5.88 22.17 -4.47
C PHE A 205 4.80 22.46 -5.51
N PHE A 206 4.09 23.58 -5.38
CA PHE A 206 3.08 23.99 -6.35
C PHE A 206 3.69 24.19 -7.75
N ILE A 207 4.81 24.93 -7.84
CA ILE A 207 5.53 25.15 -9.10
C ILE A 207 6.03 23.83 -9.69
N ILE A 208 6.62 22.95 -8.87
CA ILE A 208 7.12 21.65 -9.34
C ILE A 208 5.96 20.78 -9.85
N SER A 209 4.82 20.75 -9.16
CA SER A 209 3.67 19.97 -9.60
C SER A 209 3.06 20.51 -10.89
N ILE A 210 3.04 21.83 -11.10
CA ILE A 210 2.66 22.43 -12.39
C ILE A 210 3.68 22.06 -13.47
N ALA A 211 4.98 22.21 -13.21
CA ALA A 211 6.03 21.91 -14.17
C ALA A 211 5.97 20.44 -14.61
N SER A 212 5.78 19.52 -13.66
CA SER A 212 5.61 18.10 -13.91
C SER A 212 4.33 17.80 -14.70
N ALA A 213 3.22 18.48 -14.41
CA ALA A 213 2.00 18.35 -15.21
C ALA A 213 2.14 18.89 -16.63
N LEU A 214 2.93 19.95 -16.82
CA LEU A 214 3.26 20.49 -18.15
C LEU A 214 4.13 19.51 -18.93
N VAL A 215 5.18 18.94 -18.32
CA VAL A 215 6.04 17.97 -19.01
C VAL A 215 5.29 16.69 -19.35
N GLU A 216 4.47 16.19 -18.43
CA GLU A 216 3.57 15.05 -18.68
C GLU A 216 2.57 15.32 -19.81
N SER A 217 2.24 16.59 -20.04
CA SER A 217 1.34 16.99 -21.11
C SER A 217 2.01 16.97 -22.49
N LEU A 218 3.35 17.07 -22.55
CA LEU A 218 4.09 17.16 -23.81
C LEU A 218 4.08 15.84 -24.59
N PRO A 219 4.15 15.88 -25.94
CA PRO A 219 4.19 14.67 -26.76
C PRO A 219 5.40 13.77 -26.47
N ILE A 220 6.53 14.37 -26.07
CA ILE A 220 7.81 13.69 -25.78
C ILE A 220 7.68 12.67 -24.64
N SER A 221 6.80 12.92 -23.66
CA SER A 221 6.59 11.99 -22.53
C SER A 221 6.01 10.65 -23.01
N THR A 222 5.18 10.69 -24.06
CA THR A 222 4.63 9.51 -24.73
C THR A 222 5.70 8.60 -25.35
N ASP A 223 6.85 9.17 -25.76
CA ASP A 223 7.93 8.47 -26.44
C ASP A 223 9.04 7.98 -25.48
N ILE A 224 9.33 8.70 -24.39
CA ILE A 224 10.43 8.43 -23.44
C ILE A 224 9.95 7.76 -22.14
N ASP A 225 8.64 7.53 -21.99
CA ASP A 225 7.95 7.08 -20.78
C ASP A 225 7.77 8.21 -19.76
N ASP A 226 6.50 8.47 -19.44
CA ASP A 226 6.00 9.46 -18.49
C ASP A 226 6.72 9.35 -17.13
N ASN A 227 7.03 8.13 -16.67
CA ASN A 227 7.63 7.90 -15.36
C ASN A 227 9.05 8.48 -15.22
N LEU A 228 9.83 8.46 -16.30
CA LEU A 228 11.19 8.99 -16.29
C LEU A 228 11.18 10.52 -16.44
N THR A 229 10.32 11.02 -17.33
CA THR A 229 10.22 12.47 -17.62
C THR A 229 9.69 13.25 -16.43
N VAL A 230 8.62 12.79 -15.78
CA VAL A 230 8.06 13.43 -14.57
C VAL A 230 9.06 13.46 -13.42
N SER A 231 9.82 12.38 -13.24
CA SER A 231 10.84 12.29 -12.19
C SER A 231 11.98 13.27 -12.44
N LEU A 232 12.46 13.36 -13.69
CA LEU A 232 13.51 14.29 -14.09
C LEU A 232 13.04 15.75 -13.96
N THR A 233 11.83 16.07 -14.39
CA THR A 233 11.25 17.42 -14.26
C THR A 233 11.03 17.82 -12.81
N SER A 234 10.71 16.88 -11.93
CA SER A 234 10.61 17.19 -10.50
C SER A 234 11.98 17.45 -9.86
N ALA A 235 13.05 16.87 -10.40
CA ALA A 235 14.42 17.03 -9.91
C ALA A 235 15.14 18.27 -10.47
N LEU A 236 14.93 18.62 -11.74
CA LEU A 236 15.72 19.62 -12.45
C LEU A 236 15.55 21.06 -11.94
N PRO A 237 14.33 21.65 -11.87
CA PRO A 237 14.13 22.99 -11.31
C PRO A 237 14.60 23.03 -9.87
N SER A 238 14.32 21.97 -9.10
CA SER A 238 14.69 21.86 -7.69
C SER A 238 16.19 21.96 -7.43
N ASN A 239 17.04 21.46 -8.35
CA ASN A 239 18.49 21.60 -8.26
C ASN A 239 18.99 22.99 -8.71
N SER A 240 18.31 23.63 -9.66
CA SER A 240 18.67 24.99 -10.12
C SER A 240 18.53 26.05 -9.03
N TRP A 241 17.68 25.80 -8.02
CA TRP A 241 17.48 26.69 -6.86
C TRP A 241 18.32 26.31 -5.63
N ASN A 242 19.16 25.27 -5.73
CA ASN A 242 20.09 24.79 -4.69
C ASN A 242 21.55 24.98 -5.13
N LEU A 243 21.87 26.12 -5.75
CA LEU A 243 23.26 26.49 -6.02
C LEU A 243 23.90 27.11 -4.77
N ASP A 244 24.11 26.29 -3.74
CA ASP A 244 25.22 26.46 -2.81
C ASP A 244 25.57 25.13 -2.12
N THR A 245 25.97 24.13 -2.91
CA THR A 245 26.99 23.16 -2.50
C THR A 245 27.49 22.38 -3.72
N SER A 246 28.76 22.59 -4.01
CA SER A 246 29.53 22.00 -5.10
C SER A 246 29.58 20.47 -5.05
N LEU A 247 29.24 19.81 -6.16
CA LEU A 247 30.08 18.76 -6.75
C LEU A 247 29.60 18.43 -8.18
N ARG A 248 30.47 18.76 -9.14
CA ARG A 248 30.37 18.43 -10.56
C ARG A 248 30.48 16.92 -10.75
N LEU A 249 29.73 16.37 -11.70
CA LEU A 249 30.26 15.37 -12.65
C LEU A 249 29.36 15.26 -13.90
N ASN A 250 29.99 15.59 -15.03
CA ASN A 250 29.50 15.49 -16.41
C ASN A 250 29.42 14.03 -16.88
N LYS A 251 28.35 13.67 -17.61
CA LYS A 251 28.36 13.19 -19.02
C LYS A 251 27.02 12.50 -19.39
N PRO A 252 26.50 12.68 -20.62
CA PRO A 252 25.27 12.03 -21.08
C PRO A 252 25.55 10.65 -21.71
N LEU A 253 24.72 9.65 -21.39
CA LEU A 253 24.72 8.35 -22.06
C LEU A 253 23.70 8.36 -23.21
N CYS A 254 24.24 8.34 -24.43
CA CYS A 254 23.53 8.12 -25.69
C CYS A 254 23.28 6.61 -25.87
N PHE A 255 22.02 6.18 -26.11
CA PHE A 255 21.72 4.79 -26.46
C PHE A 255 21.08 4.70 -27.84
N ARG A 256 21.71 3.85 -28.66
CA ARG A 256 21.50 3.65 -30.09
C ARG A 256 20.40 2.61 -30.34
N LYS A 257 19.59 2.86 -31.38
CA LYS A 257 18.52 2.02 -31.92
C LYS A 257 19.02 0.63 -32.37
N THR A 258 18.27 -0.42 -32.09
CA THR A 258 18.38 -1.71 -32.81
C THR A 258 16.98 -2.26 -33.14
N ARG A 259 16.66 -2.35 -34.44
CA ARG A 259 15.56 -3.17 -35.02
C ARG A 259 15.94 -4.64 -34.91
N PHE A 260 15.00 -5.57 -34.69
CA PHE A 260 14.98 -6.89 -35.37
C PHE A 260 13.60 -7.58 -35.21
N TYR A 261 12.96 -7.82 -36.36
CA TYR A 261 12.06 -8.88 -36.85
C TYR A 261 10.78 -9.35 -36.12
N GLN A 262 9.69 -9.35 -36.92
CA GLN A 262 8.48 -10.17 -36.81
C GLN A 262 8.79 -11.66 -37.05
N MET A 263 8.10 -12.58 -36.36
CA MET A 263 7.48 -13.75 -37.01
C MET A 263 6.48 -14.50 -36.11
N SER A 264 5.35 -14.82 -36.75
CA SER A 264 4.46 -15.98 -36.61
C SER A 264 3.54 -16.14 -35.40
N ALA A 265 2.25 -16.01 -35.69
CA ALA A 265 1.13 -16.46 -34.89
C ALA A 265 0.99 -18.00 -34.98
N ARG A 266 0.62 -18.63 -33.86
CA ARG A 266 0.03 -19.97 -33.85
C ARG A 266 -1.26 -19.94 -33.05
N GLN A 267 -2.31 -20.41 -33.72
CA GLN A 267 -3.69 -20.53 -33.29
C GLN A 267 -3.97 -22.02 -33.11
N GLU A 268 -4.61 -22.42 -32.00
CA GLU A 268 -5.32 -23.70 -31.79
C GLU A 268 -5.75 -23.73 -30.30
N SER A 269 -6.89 -24.24 -29.83
CA SER A 269 -8.21 -24.59 -30.37
C SER A 269 -9.13 -24.83 -29.13
N PRO A 270 -10.47 -24.74 -29.25
CA PRO A 270 -11.38 -24.71 -28.11
C PRO A 270 -12.09 -26.06 -27.88
N ALA A 271 -11.67 -26.83 -26.87
CA ALA A 271 -12.37 -28.06 -26.48
C ALA A 271 -12.13 -28.43 -25.01
N LEU A 272 -12.58 -27.61 -24.06
CA LEU A 272 -12.58 -27.95 -22.62
C LEU A 272 -13.43 -26.96 -21.80
N SER A 273 -14.67 -26.67 -22.23
CA SER A 273 -15.52 -25.66 -21.59
C SER A 273 -16.41 -26.21 -20.47
N ARG A 274 -16.86 -27.46 -20.49
CA ARG A 274 -17.92 -27.90 -19.55
C ARG A 274 -17.48 -28.38 -18.15
N SER A 275 -16.25 -28.85 -17.96
CA SER A 275 -15.72 -29.20 -16.61
C SER A 275 -14.93 -28.06 -15.96
N ARG A 276 -14.53 -27.06 -16.75
CA ARG A 276 -13.91 -25.83 -16.24
C ARG A 276 -14.92 -24.93 -15.56
N ASP A 277 -16.20 -24.95 -15.90
CA ASP A 277 -17.16 -23.99 -15.35
C ASP A 277 -17.50 -24.23 -13.87
N SER A 278 -17.56 -25.50 -13.41
CA SER A 278 -17.77 -25.81 -11.99
C SER A 278 -16.51 -25.60 -11.14
N VAL A 279 -15.35 -26.07 -11.63
CA VAL A 279 -14.05 -25.87 -10.97
C VAL A 279 -13.61 -24.41 -11.02
N SER A 280 -13.92 -23.68 -12.09
CA SER A 280 -13.69 -22.24 -12.18
C SER A 280 -14.65 -21.49 -11.27
N GLY A 281 -15.91 -21.88 -11.15
CA GLY A 281 -16.87 -21.31 -10.20
C GLY A 281 -16.39 -21.42 -8.75
N GLU A 282 -15.94 -22.61 -8.33
CA GLU A 282 -15.38 -22.82 -6.98
C GLU A 282 -14.04 -22.09 -6.78
N ARG A 283 -13.16 -22.07 -7.79
CA ARG A 283 -11.91 -21.29 -7.74
C ARG A 283 -12.20 -19.78 -7.72
N LEU A 284 -13.20 -19.31 -8.44
CA LEU A 284 -13.64 -17.91 -8.50
C LEU A 284 -14.29 -17.50 -7.18
N ALA A 285 -15.06 -18.37 -6.51
CA ALA A 285 -15.65 -18.11 -5.20
C ALA A 285 -14.61 -18.17 -4.06
N SER A 286 -13.72 -19.18 -4.07
CA SER A 286 -12.59 -19.29 -3.12
C SER A 286 -11.60 -18.14 -3.28
N ALA A 287 -11.36 -17.74 -4.53
CA ALA A 287 -10.73 -16.48 -4.83
C ALA A 287 -11.57 -15.36 -4.21
N ALA A 288 -12.81 -15.07 -4.61
CA ALA A 288 -13.64 -13.94 -4.15
C ALA A 288 -13.49 -13.64 -2.65
N SER A 289 -13.62 -14.66 -1.81
CA SER A 289 -13.42 -14.59 -0.36
C SER A 289 -12.01 -14.12 0.07
N SER A 290 -10.96 -14.57 -0.61
CA SER A 290 -9.55 -14.25 -0.33
C SER A 290 -9.18 -12.79 -0.63
N THR A 291 -9.65 -12.17 -1.73
CA THR A 291 -9.39 -10.73 -1.98
C THR A 291 -10.10 -9.86 -0.99
N ARG A 292 -11.35 -10.16 -0.64
CA ARG A 292 -12.07 -9.37 0.36
C ARG A 292 -11.28 -9.31 1.66
N LYS A 293 -10.72 -10.42 2.12
CA LYS A 293 -9.87 -10.45 3.32
C LYS A 293 -8.55 -9.71 3.11
N LEU A 294 -7.95 -9.80 1.93
CA LEU A 294 -6.76 -9.02 1.57
C LEU A 294 -7.02 -7.49 1.53
N VAL A 295 -8.22 -7.07 1.10
CA VAL A 295 -8.68 -5.66 1.17
C VAL A 295 -8.76 -5.23 2.62
N HIS A 296 -9.34 -6.05 3.51
CA HIS A 296 -9.43 -5.73 4.94
C HIS A 296 -8.04 -5.62 5.59
N ILE A 297 -7.13 -6.56 5.30
CA ILE A 297 -5.73 -6.50 5.76
C ILE A 297 -5.10 -5.17 5.32
N ASN A 298 -5.16 -4.86 4.02
CA ASN A 298 -4.43 -3.72 3.46
C ASN A 298 -5.00 -2.37 3.94
N ILE A 299 -6.33 -2.20 3.93
CA ILE A 299 -6.97 -0.94 4.35
C ILE A 299 -6.64 -0.61 5.82
N GLY A 300 -6.81 -1.55 6.75
CA GLY A 300 -6.57 -1.29 8.17
C GLY A 300 -5.11 -1.01 8.50
N LEU A 301 -4.19 -1.79 7.90
CA LEU A 301 -2.76 -1.60 8.10
C LEU A 301 -2.28 -0.27 7.49
N VAL A 302 -2.61 0.03 6.23
CA VAL A 302 -2.22 1.30 5.60
C VAL A 302 -2.83 2.49 6.34
N PHE A 303 -4.07 2.39 6.79
CA PHE A 303 -4.68 3.44 7.63
C PHE A 303 -3.88 3.68 8.91
N THR A 304 -3.40 2.61 9.55
CA THR A 304 -2.58 2.70 10.78
C THR A 304 -1.21 3.32 10.51
N LEU A 305 -0.59 3.03 9.35
CA LEU A 305 0.63 3.73 8.91
C LEU A 305 0.40 5.24 8.71
N CYS A 306 -0.83 5.66 8.43
CA CYS A 306 -1.16 7.08 8.27
C CYS A 306 -1.43 7.80 9.60
N TRP A 307 -1.57 7.10 10.74
CA TRP A 307 -1.86 7.73 12.05
C TRP A 307 -0.90 8.85 12.47
N PRO A 308 0.41 8.78 12.18
CA PRO A 308 1.31 9.86 12.54
C PRO A 308 1.06 11.17 11.81
N LEU A 309 0.30 11.18 10.71
CA LEU A 309 -0.13 12.41 10.01
C LEU A 309 -1.12 13.23 10.86
N PHE A 310 -1.78 12.61 11.82
CA PHE A 310 -2.76 13.25 12.70
C PHE A 310 -2.08 13.73 13.98
N SER A 311 -2.65 14.74 14.64
CA SER A 311 -2.13 15.24 15.92
C SER A 311 -2.22 14.15 17.02
N SER A 312 -1.38 14.25 18.04
CA SER A 312 -1.31 13.24 19.12
C SER A 312 -2.44 13.33 20.13
N GLY A 313 -3.12 14.47 20.23
CA GLY A 313 -4.24 14.65 21.15
C GLY A 313 -5.53 14.00 20.66
N LEU A 314 -6.57 14.09 21.51
CA LEU A 314 -7.91 13.57 21.22
C LEU A 314 -8.50 14.09 19.90
N GLN A 315 -8.19 15.33 19.52
CA GLN A 315 -8.63 15.89 18.24
C GLN A 315 -8.12 15.07 17.05
N GLY A 316 -6.85 14.68 17.05
CA GLY A 316 -6.27 13.87 15.99
C GLY A 316 -6.88 12.47 15.95
N ALA A 317 -7.14 11.89 17.12
CA ALA A 317 -7.87 10.63 17.25
C ALA A 317 -9.28 10.73 16.64
N LEU A 318 -10.01 11.79 16.95
CA LEU A 318 -11.36 12.04 16.43
C LEU A 318 -11.33 12.24 14.91
N PHE A 319 -10.42 13.05 14.37
CA PHE A 319 -10.30 13.27 12.92
C PHE A 319 -9.96 11.99 12.16
N ALA A 320 -9.04 11.16 12.67
CA ALA A 320 -8.73 9.89 12.05
C ALA A 320 -9.91 8.91 12.16
N SER A 321 -10.57 8.86 13.32
CA SER A 321 -11.73 8.01 13.54
C SER A 321 -12.91 8.39 12.64
N LEU A 322 -13.05 9.67 12.27
CA LEU A 322 -14.09 10.16 11.36
C LEU A 322 -13.98 9.52 9.97
N ILE A 323 -12.76 9.27 9.48
CA ILE A 323 -12.53 8.64 8.16
C ILE A 323 -13.15 7.24 8.13
N ILE A 324 -12.98 6.46 9.19
CA ILE A 324 -13.58 5.13 9.32
C ILE A 324 -15.06 5.24 9.73
N GLY A 325 -15.41 6.23 10.55
CA GLY A 325 -16.78 6.52 10.96
C GLY A 325 -17.71 6.80 9.78
N VAL A 326 -17.25 7.52 8.76
CA VAL A 326 -17.99 7.69 7.51
C VAL A 326 -18.23 6.34 6.82
N ASN A 327 -17.27 5.42 6.87
CA ASN A 327 -17.43 4.08 6.35
C ASN A 327 -18.46 3.26 7.15
N ILE A 328 -18.52 3.42 8.48
CA ILE A 328 -19.56 2.82 9.32
C ILE A 328 -20.94 3.30 8.86
N ILE A 329 -21.14 4.60 8.70
CA ILE A 329 -22.39 5.19 8.21
C ILE A 329 -22.74 4.60 6.83
N ARG A 330 -21.78 4.51 5.92
CA ARG A 330 -21.97 3.90 4.60
C ARG A 330 -22.42 2.44 4.70
N MET A 331 -21.79 1.63 5.55
CA MET A 331 -22.17 0.22 5.76
C MET A 331 -23.57 0.10 6.34
N LEU A 332 -23.96 0.97 7.27
CA LEU A 332 -25.31 1.02 7.83
C LEU A 332 -26.34 1.39 6.75
N LEU A 333 -26.10 2.43 5.95
CA LEU A 333 -27.01 2.86 4.88
C LEU A 333 -27.22 1.77 3.82
N LEU A 334 -26.14 1.10 3.41
CA LEU A 334 -26.20 -0.01 2.46
C LEU A 334 -26.89 -1.25 3.06
N GLY A 335 -26.51 -1.61 4.28
CA GLY A 335 -27.01 -2.81 4.94
C GLY A 335 -28.48 -2.73 5.34
N LEU A 336 -28.95 -1.54 5.75
CA LEU A 336 -30.36 -1.25 6.02
C LEU A 336 -31.18 -1.05 4.74
N GLY A 337 -30.52 -0.92 3.58
CA GLY A 337 -31.18 -0.75 2.28
C GLY A 337 -31.68 0.66 2.00
N VAL A 338 -31.20 1.66 2.74
CA VAL A 338 -31.50 3.09 2.52
C VAL A 338 -30.82 3.60 1.26
N TYR A 339 -29.63 3.08 0.95
CA TYR A 339 -28.85 3.40 -0.24
C TYR A 339 -28.44 2.11 -0.96
N GLN A 340 -28.35 2.13 -2.29
CA GLN A 340 -27.97 0.96 -3.09
C GLN A 340 -26.73 1.25 -3.91
N ASP A 341 -25.67 0.50 -3.63
CA ASP A 341 -24.41 0.50 -4.38
C ASP A 341 -23.98 -0.94 -4.59
N GLU A 342 -24.40 -1.52 -5.72
CA GLU A 342 -24.14 -2.91 -6.07
C GLU A 342 -22.65 -3.25 -6.08
N GLY A 343 -21.79 -2.29 -6.46
CA GLY A 343 -20.34 -2.49 -6.49
C GLY A 343 -19.77 -2.72 -5.09
N THR A 344 -20.20 -1.92 -4.12
CA THR A 344 -19.76 -2.08 -2.73
C THR A 344 -20.34 -3.34 -2.10
N ILE A 345 -21.63 -3.60 -2.29
CA ILE A 345 -22.28 -4.82 -1.77
C ILE A 345 -21.58 -6.07 -2.31
N LYS A 346 -21.30 -6.14 -3.62
CA LYS A 346 -20.64 -7.28 -4.25
C LYS A 346 -19.19 -7.47 -3.81
N SER A 347 -18.50 -6.39 -3.45
CA SER A 347 -17.10 -6.47 -3.00
C SER A 347 -16.94 -6.90 -1.53
N MET A 348 -17.95 -6.66 -0.69
CA MET A 348 -17.87 -6.89 0.77
C MET A 348 -18.78 -8.01 1.30
N SER A 349 -19.83 -8.38 0.57
CA SER A 349 -20.68 -9.54 0.90
C SER A 349 -20.16 -10.83 0.26
N ARG A 350 -20.40 -11.96 0.93
CA ARG A 350 -20.07 -13.31 0.44
C ARG A 350 -21.15 -13.83 -0.53
N HIS A 351 -22.42 -13.55 -0.27
CA HIS A 351 -23.55 -14.08 -1.05
C HIS A 351 -24.32 -12.99 -1.80
N GLY A 352 -23.77 -11.77 -1.88
CA GLY A 352 -24.49 -10.62 -2.48
C GLY A 352 -25.56 -10.01 -1.57
N ASP A 353 -25.78 -10.55 -0.37
CA ASP A 353 -26.75 -9.99 0.58
C ASP A 353 -26.18 -8.74 1.27
N ARG A 354 -26.89 -7.62 1.12
CA ARG A 354 -26.58 -6.35 1.77
C ARG A 354 -26.53 -6.46 3.29
N ARG A 355 -27.30 -7.37 3.91
CA ARG A 355 -27.30 -7.55 5.38
C ARG A 355 -25.98 -8.09 5.91
N GLU A 356 -25.17 -8.73 5.07
CA GLU A 356 -23.83 -9.17 5.49
C GLU A 356 -22.90 -7.99 5.81
N LEU A 357 -23.15 -6.81 5.25
CA LEU A 357 -22.40 -5.59 5.56
C LEU A 357 -22.55 -5.20 7.03
N LEU A 358 -23.69 -5.51 7.65
CA LEU A 358 -23.99 -5.22 9.06
C LEU A 358 -23.35 -6.20 10.05
N LYS A 359 -22.62 -7.21 9.56
CA LYS A 359 -21.90 -8.20 10.38
C LYS A 359 -20.41 -7.88 10.37
N GLY A 360 -19.57 -8.81 9.93
CA GLY A 360 -18.11 -8.70 9.92
C GLY A 360 -17.55 -7.34 9.46
N PRO A 361 -17.95 -6.75 8.31
CA PRO A 361 -17.44 -5.45 7.86
C PRO A 361 -17.76 -4.30 8.82
N LEU A 362 -18.98 -4.26 9.37
CA LEU A 362 -19.39 -3.25 10.34
C LEU A 362 -18.64 -3.42 11.67
N TYR A 363 -18.58 -4.63 12.22
CA TYR A 363 -17.83 -4.90 13.45
C TYR A 363 -16.35 -4.58 13.32
N TYR A 364 -15.77 -4.88 12.16
CA TYR A 364 -14.39 -4.52 11.84
C TYR A 364 -14.19 -2.99 11.88
N ALA A 365 -15.04 -2.23 11.19
CA ALA A 365 -14.93 -0.78 11.16
C ALA A 365 -15.14 -0.14 12.55
N ILE A 366 -16.09 -0.67 13.33
CA ILE A 366 -16.34 -0.26 14.72
C ILE A 366 -15.11 -0.54 15.58
N ALA A 367 -14.55 -1.74 15.54
CA ALA A 367 -13.39 -2.12 16.35
C ALA A 367 -12.18 -1.20 16.10
N VAL A 368 -11.87 -0.91 14.84
CA VAL A 368 -10.77 0.02 14.50
C VAL A 368 -11.09 1.45 14.97
N THR A 369 -12.34 1.90 14.83
CA THR A 369 -12.78 3.23 15.28
C THR A 369 -12.65 3.37 16.80
N LEU A 370 -13.09 2.36 17.57
CA LEU A 370 -12.96 2.33 19.02
C LEU A 370 -11.48 2.29 19.45
N ALA A 371 -10.65 1.52 18.76
CA ALA A 371 -9.21 1.50 19.01
C ALA A 371 -8.58 2.88 18.79
N CYS A 372 -9.01 3.62 17.76
CA CYS A 372 -8.57 4.99 17.55
C CYS A 372 -9.00 5.94 18.67
N ILE A 373 -10.26 5.88 19.10
CA ILE A 373 -10.82 6.82 20.08
C ILE A 373 -10.25 6.58 21.48
N PHE A 374 -10.17 5.33 21.93
CA PHE A 374 -9.84 5.00 23.33
C PHE A 374 -8.36 4.78 23.60
N TYR A 375 -7.63 4.16 22.67
CA TYR A 375 -6.23 3.80 22.88
C TYR A 375 -5.28 4.71 22.08
N TRP A 376 -5.66 5.06 20.85
CA TRP A 376 -4.89 5.93 19.94
C TRP A 376 -3.44 5.47 19.70
N LYS A 377 -2.70 6.23 18.89
CA LYS A 377 -1.32 5.88 18.46
C LYS A 377 -0.28 5.84 19.59
N THR A 378 -0.61 6.35 20.77
CA THR A 378 0.26 6.34 21.96
C THR A 378 0.11 5.07 22.80
N SER A 379 -0.89 4.23 22.53
CA SER A 379 -1.12 3.01 23.29
C SER A 379 -0.71 1.75 22.52
N PRO A 380 0.11 0.86 23.12
CA PRO A 380 0.39 -0.47 22.56
C PRO A 380 -0.88 -1.32 22.34
N ILE A 381 -1.96 -1.03 23.08
CA ILE A 381 -3.22 -1.76 22.99
C ILE A 381 -3.89 -1.52 21.63
N ALA A 382 -3.85 -0.28 21.13
CA ALA A 382 -4.38 0.06 19.80
C ALA A 382 -3.68 -0.77 18.71
N ILE A 383 -2.36 -0.92 18.83
CA ILE A 383 -1.54 -1.71 17.90
C ILE A 383 -1.94 -3.17 17.95
N ALA A 384 -2.06 -3.77 19.14
CA ALA A 384 -2.44 -5.18 19.29
C ALA A 384 -3.82 -5.45 18.67
N VAL A 385 -4.80 -4.60 18.97
CA VAL A 385 -6.18 -4.73 18.43
C VAL A 385 -6.18 -4.66 16.92
N VAL A 386 -5.56 -3.63 16.33
CA VAL A 386 -5.59 -3.45 14.88
C VAL A 386 -4.76 -4.51 14.16
N CYS A 387 -3.60 -4.90 14.69
CA CYS A 387 -2.76 -5.92 14.05
C CYS A 387 -3.38 -7.31 14.10
N ASN A 388 -3.97 -7.72 15.22
CA ASN A 388 -4.62 -9.03 15.30
C ASN A 388 -5.90 -9.09 14.46
N LEU A 389 -6.67 -8.01 14.42
CA LEU A 389 -7.87 -7.91 13.60
C LEU A 389 -7.56 -7.83 12.10
N CYS A 390 -6.54 -7.06 11.70
CA CYS A 390 -6.22 -6.87 10.29
C CYS A 390 -5.30 -7.98 9.79
N ALA A 391 -4.08 -8.08 10.35
CA ALA A 391 -3.07 -9.02 9.88
C ALA A 391 -3.34 -10.45 10.36
N GLY A 392 -3.72 -10.63 11.64
CA GLY A 392 -4.00 -11.93 12.23
C GLY A 392 -5.17 -12.64 11.55
N ASP A 393 -6.40 -12.16 11.74
CA ASP A 393 -7.62 -12.76 11.17
C ASP A 393 -7.53 -12.90 9.64
N GLY A 394 -6.99 -11.88 8.96
CA GLY A 394 -6.77 -11.93 7.53
C GLY A 394 -5.84 -13.07 7.07
N MET A 395 -4.73 -13.28 7.78
CA MET A 395 -3.79 -14.37 7.47
C MET A 395 -4.31 -15.73 7.91
N ALA A 396 -5.11 -15.82 8.96
CA ALA A 396 -5.75 -17.05 9.42
C ALA A 396 -6.53 -17.72 8.27
N ASP A 397 -7.34 -16.91 7.58
CA ASP A 397 -8.14 -17.34 6.43
C ASP A 397 -7.26 -17.73 5.24
N ILE A 398 -6.25 -16.93 4.90
CA ILE A 398 -5.39 -17.17 3.73
C ILE A 398 -4.57 -18.46 3.93
N VAL A 399 -3.89 -18.58 5.07
CA VAL A 399 -3.07 -19.73 5.43
C VAL A 399 -3.95 -20.96 5.63
N GLY A 400 -5.09 -20.79 6.31
CA GLY A 400 -6.02 -21.88 6.57
C GLY A 400 -6.61 -22.48 5.29
N ARG A 401 -6.85 -21.69 4.24
CA ARG A 401 -7.33 -22.20 2.94
C ARG A 401 -6.22 -22.81 2.09
N ARG A 402 -5.00 -22.25 2.13
CA ARG A 402 -3.88 -22.70 1.28
C ARG A 402 -3.14 -23.91 1.85
N LEU A 403 -2.98 -23.97 3.16
CA LEU A 403 -2.13 -24.94 3.86
C LEU A 403 -2.90 -25.77 4.91
N GLY A 404 -4.15 -25.42 5.22
CA GLY A 404 -4.93 -26.04 6.29
C GLY A 404 -5.53 -27.39 5.92
N THR A 405 -4.71 -28.44 5.91
CA THR A 405 -5.16 -29.83 5.74
C THR A 405 -5.76 -30.42 7.02
N LYS A 406 -5.20 -30.08 8.19
CA LYS A 406 -5.67 -30.54 9.51
C LYS A 406 -6.65 -29.54 10.13
N LYS A 407 -7.90 -29.98 10.34
CA LYS A 407 -8.91 -29.26 11.11
C LYS A 407 -8.62 -29.32 12.61
N LEU A 408 -9.14 -28.36 13.37
CA LEU A 408 -9.04 -28.39 14.82
C LEU A 408 -10.00 -29.46 15.41
N PRO A 409 -9.61 -30.14 16.50
CA PRO A 409 -10.40 -31.24 17.06
C PRO A 409 -11.76 -30.78 17.60
N TYR A 410 -11.84 -29.55 18.12
CA TYR A 410 -13.05 -28.95 18.69
C TYR A 410 -13.78 -27.97 17.75
N ASN A 411 -13.18 -27.60 16.61
CA ASN A 411 -13.81 -26.72 15.62
C ASN A 411 -13.46 -27.17 14.20
N ARG A 412 -14.42 -27.82 13.52
CA ARG A 412 -14.22 -28.37 12.18
C ARG A 412 -14.15 -27.30 11.07
N ASN A 413 -14.62 -26.09 11.35
CA ASN A 413 -14.60 -24.99 10.39
C ASN A 413 -13.19 -24.38 10.27
N LYS A 414 -12.45 -24.34 11.37
CA LYS A 414 -11.12 -23.74 11.47
C LYS A 414 -10.00 -24.79 11.32
N THR A 415 -8.80 -24.34 10.97
CA THR A 415 -7.65 -25.21 10.72
C THR A 415 -6.48 -24.86 11.62
N ILE A 416 -5.65 -25.86 11.96
CA ILE A 416 -4.47 -25.64 12.80
C ILE A 416 -3.52 -24.65 12.11
N ALA A 417 -3.32 -24.81 10.79
CA ALA A 417 -2.49 -23.90 10.00
C ALA A 417 -3.02 -22.46 10.03
N GLY A 418 -4.35 -22.27 10.00
CA GLY A 418 -4.98 -20.97 10.10
C GLY A 418 -4.68 -20.28 11.42
N SER A 419 -4.91 -20.94 12.55
CA SER A 419 -4.64 -20.35 13.88
C SER A 419 -3.15 -20.07 14.12
N ILE A 420 -2.25 -20.93 13.62
CA ILE A 420 -0.80 -20.63 13.62
C ILE A 420 -0.50 -19.40 12.76
N GLY A 421 -1.09 -19.32 11.56
CA GLY A 421 -0.97 -18.17 10.66
C GLY A 421 -1.45 -16.87 11.31
N MET A 422 -2.55 -16.92 12.05
CA MET A 422 -3.08 -15.79 12.81
C MET A 422 -2.09 -15.31 13.87
N ALA A 423 -1.62 -16.21 14.73
CA ALA A 423 -0.74 -15.87 15.84
C ALA A 423 0.59 -15.27 15.33
N ILE A 424 1.20 -15.87 14.30
CA ILE A 424 2.45 -15.39 13.72
C ILE A 424 2.24 -14.02 13.05
N ALA A 425 1.21 -13.88 12.21
CA ALA A 425 0.96 -12.64 11.49
C ALA A 425 0.60 -11.47 12.42
N GLY A 426 -0.28 -11.71 13.39
CA GLY A 426 -0.67 -10.74 14.41
C GLY A 426 0.52 -10.28 15.25
N PHE A 427 1.37 -11.22 15.68
CA PHE A 427 2.56 -10.92 16.46
C PHE A 427 3.58 -10.12 15.64
N LEU A 428 3.96 -10.58 14.45
CA LEU A 428 4.95 -9.91 13.62
C LEU A 428 4.48 -8.51 13.19
N ALA A 429 3.19 -8.36 12.85
CA ALA A 429 2.61 -7.05 12.57
C ALA A 429 2.65 -6.16 13.82
N SER A 430 2.24 -6.65 14.98
CA SER A 430 2.25 -5.87 16.23
C SER A 430 3.66 -5.39 16.58
N VAL A 431 4.67 -6.24 16.44
CA VAL A 431 6.07 -5.88 16.65
C VAL A 431 6.54 -4.85 15.62
N ALA A 432 6.18 -5.02 14.34
CA ALA A 432 6.52 -4.06 13.29
C ALA A 432 5.90 -2.68 13.55
N TYR A 433 4.62 -2.62 13.92
CA TYR A 433 3.94 -1.37 14.26
C TYR A 433 4.42 -0.78 15.57
N MET A 434 4.77 -1.59 16.57
CA MET A 434 5.41 -1.12 17.79
C MET A 434 6.71 -0.39 17.46
N TYR A 435 7.60 -0.99 16.65
CA TYR A 435 8.83 -0.32 16.22
C TYR A 435 8.56 0.92 15.37
N TYR A 436 7.53 0.86 14.52
CA TYR A 436 7.06 2.02 13.77
C TYR A 436 6.67 3.15 14.70
N PHE A 437 5.64 2.98 15.55
CA PHE A 437 5.19 4.03 16.47
C PHE A 437 6.26 4.47 17.48
N ALA A 438 7.16 3.58 17.88
CA ALA A 438 8.31 3.93 18.72
C ALA A 438 9.37 4.77 17.97
N SER A 439 9.47 4.68 16.64
CA SER A 439 10.33 5.58 15.85
C SER A 439 9.80 7.01 15.81
N PHE A 440 8.51 7.22 16.04
CA PHE A 440 7.91 8.55 16.24
C PHE A 440 7.96 9.04 17.69
N GLY A 441 8.46 8.22 18.62
CA GLY A 441 8.44 8.55 20.05
C GLY A 441 7.06 8.48 20.70
N TYR A 442 6.04 7.90 20.05
CA TYR A 442 4.72 7.73 20.66
C TYR A 442 4.68 6.63 21.72
N ILE A 443 5.57 5.63 21.58
CA ILE A 443 5.68 4.50 22.48
C ILE A 443 7.12 4.40 22.97
N LYS A 444 7.30 4.17 24.27
CA LYS A 444 8.62 4.01 24.90
C LYS A 444 9.30 2.76 24.33
N ASN A 445 10.57 2.90 23.92
CA ASN A 445 11.40 1.80 23.39
C ASN A 445 11.78 0.78 24.49
N SER A 446 10.81 0.05 25.08
CA SER A 446 11.07 -1.20 25.82
C SER A 446 10.59 -2.39 25.01
N GLY A 447 11.16 -2.57 23.82
CA GLY A 447 10.76 -3.64 22.89
C GLY A 447 10.85 -5.03 23.54
N TRP A 448 11.84 -5.26 24.40
CA TRP A 448 12.03 -6.52 25.12
C TRP A 448 10.89 -6.84 26.11
N ASP A 449 10.32 -5.84 26.77
CA ASP A 449 9.19 -6.06 27.70
C ASP A 449 7.85 -6.19 26.98
N MET A 450 7.70 -5.50 25.85
CA MET A 450 6.44 -5.44 25.10
C MET A 450 6.25 -6.62 24.14
N MET A 451 7.33 -7.15 23.55
CA MET A 451 7.29 -8.31 22.65
C MET A 451 6.60 -9.55 23.26
N PRO A 452 6.95 -10.02 24.48
CA PRO A 452 6.25 -11.17 25.07
C PRO A 452 4.76 -10.90 25.31
N ARG A 453 4.38 -9.65 25.63
CA ARG A 453 2.98 -9.25 25.81
C ARG A 453 2.21 -9.34 24.49
N PHE A 454 2.77 -8.80 23.39
CA PHE A 454 2.18 -8.95 22.06
C PHE A 454 2.07 -10.41 21.61
N PHE A 455 3.05 -11.24 21.96
CA PHE A 455 3.01 -12.68 21.67
C PHE A 455 1.85 -13.37 22.39
N ILE A 456 1.67 -13.11 23.69
CA ILE A 456 0.55 -13.63 24.48
C ILE A 456 -0.79 -13.19 23.89
N ILE A 457 -0.93 -11.90 23.57
CA ILE A 457 -2.18 -11.35 23.01
C ILE A 457 -2.49 -11.98 21.64
N SER A 458 -1.48 -12.22 20.81
CA SER A 458 -1.65 -12.85 19.49
C SER A 458 -2.06 -14.33 19.61
N ILE A 459 -1.47 -15.08 20.54
CA ILE A 459 -1.87 -16.46 20.83
C ILE A 459 -3.29 -16.51 21.36
N ALA A 460 -3.62 -15.68 22.35
CA ALA A 460 -4.95 -15.66 22.93
C ALA A 460 -6.02 -15.28 21.91
N SER A 461 -5.72 -14.32 21.02
CA SER A 461 -6.62 -13.96 19.92
C SER A 461 -6.82 -15.12 18.95
N ALA A 462 -5.77 -15.87 18.61
CA ALA A 462 -5.87 -17.07 17.78
C ALA A 462 -6.63 -18.22 18.46
N LEU A 463 -6.51 -18.36 19.79
CA LEU A 463 -7.29 -19.32 20.57
C LEU A 463 -8.77 -18.94 20.61
N VAL A 464 -9.10 -17.67 20.79
CA VAL A 464 -10.50 -17.22 20.77
C VAL A 464 -11.10 -17.38 19.38
N GLU A 465 -10.35 -17.06 18.32
CA GLU A 465 -10.75 -17.29 16.93
C GLU A 465 -10.93 -18.77 16.58
N SER A 466 -10.21 -19.66 17.27
CA SER A 466 -10.33 -21.11 17.07
C SER A 466 -11.57 -21.72 17.72
N LEU A 467 -12.17 -21.06 18.73
CA LEU A 467 -13.33 -21.57 19.46
C LEU A 467 -14.60 -21.65 18.57
N PRO A 468 -15.50 -22.61 18.84
CA PRO A 468 -16.76 -22.74 18.11
C PRO A 468 -17.77 -21.61 18.43
N ILE A 469 -17.44 -20.67 19.33
CA ILE A 469 -18.24 -19.49 19.68
C ILE A 469 -18.38 -18.53 18.48
N SER A 470 -17.42 -18.57 17.55
CA SER A 470 -17.41 -17.91 16.24
C SER A 470 -18.67 -18.11 15.40
N THR A 471 -19.42 -19.18 15.66
CA THR A 471 -20.67 -19.47 14.95
C THR A 471 -21.86 -18.64 15.46
N ALA A 472 -21.79 -18.13 16.69
CA ALA A 472 -22.82 -17.31 17.32
C ALA A 472 -22.44 -15.82 17.37
N ILE A 473 -21.16 -15.50 17.54
CA ILE A 473 -20.62 -14.13 17.61
C ILE A 473 -19.51 -13.98 16.57
N ASP A 474 -19.50 -12.86 15.84
CA ASP A 474 -18.55 -12.61 14.75
C ASP A 474 -17.09 -12.56 15.23
N ASP A 475 -16.19 -13.25 14.53
CA ASP A 475 -14.76 -13.34 14.84
C ASP A 475 -14.09 -11.97 14.96
N ASN A 476 -14.50 -11.00 14.15
CA ASN A 476 -13.92 -9.66 14.17
C ASN A 476 -14.16 -8.96 15.52
N LEU A 477 -15.30 -9.24 16.17
CA LEU A 477 -15.64 -8.69 17.47
C LEU A 477 -14.90 -9.43 18.60
N THR A 478 -14.88 -10.76 18.56
CA THR A 478 -14.24 -11.57 19.63
C THR A 478 -12.74 -11.35 19.67
N VAL A 479 -12.08 -11.30 18.51
CA VAL A 479 -10.64 -11.06 18.37
C VAL A 479 -10.24 -9.67 18.83
N SER A 480 -10.99 -8.64 18.42
CA SER A 480 -10.71 -7.25 18.82
C SER A 480 -10.93 -7.03 20.30
N LEU A 481 -12.01 -7.57 20.87
CA LEU A 481 -12.29 -7.50 22.30
C LEU A 481 -11.22 -8.23 23.13
N THR A 482 -10.82 -9.43 22.70
CA THR A 482 -9.75 -10.20 23.36
C THR A 482 -8.43 -9.43 23.36
N SER A 483 -8.09 -8.83 22.23
CA SER A 483 -6.88 -8.00 22.10
C SER A 483 -6.94 -6.75 22.99
N ALA A 484 -8.11 -6.13 23.12
CA ALA A 484 -8.29 -4.94 23.96
C ALA A 484 -8.25 -5.29 25.47
N LEU A 485 -8.93 -6.37 25.88
CA LEU A 485 -8.97 -6.82 27.27
C LEU A 485 -7.61 -7.33 27.76
N LEU A 486 -6.94 -8.18 26.98
CA LEU A 486 -5.60 -8.62 27.34
C LEU A 486 -4.57 -7.49 27.21
N GLY A 487 -4.76 -6.59 26.24
CA GLY A 487 -3.95 -5.39 26.14
C GLY A 487 -4.04 -4.53 27.40
N THR A 488 -5.23 -4.28 27.93
CA THR A 488 -5.44 -3.51 29.17
C THR A 488 -4.92 -4.22 30.42
N LEU A 489 -4.86 -5.55 30.42
CA LEU A 489 -4.29 -6.32 31.54
C LEU A 489 -2.76 -6.39 31.50
N LEU A 490 -2.17 -6.41 30.30
CA LEU A 490 -0.75 -6.67 30.10
C LEU A 490 0.09 -5.40 29.93
N PHE A 491 -0.48 -4.27 29.48
CA PHE A 491 0.21 -3.00 29.29
C PHE A 491 -0.26 -1.97 30.32
#